data_AF-A0A971QLJ4-F1
#
_entry.id   AF-A0A971QLJ4-F1
#
_cell.length_a   1.000
_cell.length_b   1.000
_cell.length_c   1.000
_cell.angle_alpha   90.00
_cell.angle_beta   90.00
_cell.angle_gamma   90.00
#
_symmetry.space_group_name_H-M   'P 1'
#
loop_
_entity.id
_entity.type
_entity.pdbx_description
1 polymer ?
#
loop_
_entity_poly.entity_id
_entity_poly.type
_entity_poly.pdbx_seq_one_letter_code
_entity_poly.pdbx_strand_id
1 'polypeptide(L)'
;MHQHDEQCGCGGHHHGCGHPDHPHDHGENCGCGHIHAPIAAPEGMSSIQLDILLSLRQRGCLPVASFSLTKADDSTRHAVALAPVYLSDPNDSMERAKQVGNALSGLENMNLLTLDYDIPLRNYAYAEYKTSELYAFFVKTVQEAAARLESTFDIPVLELGSMALTEEGEKLVDSLH
;
A
#
# COMPACT_ATOMS: atom_id res chain seq x y z
N MET A 1 20.93 -23.18 -57.79
CA MET A 1 19.72 -22.75 -58.50
C MET A 1 18.51 -23.23 -57.71
N HIS A 2 17.53 -22.32 -57.51
CA HIS A 2 16.20 -22.48 -56.88
C HIS A 2 16.13 -22.50 -55.35
N GLN A 3 15.21 -21.82 -54.66
CA GLN A 3 14.42 -20.57 -54.77
C GLN A 3 13.56 -20.53 -53.47
N HIS A 4 13.15 -19.33 -53.02
CA HIS A 4 12.25 -19.04 -51.88
C HIS A 4 10.91 -19.80 -51.90
N ASP A 5 10.24 -19.93 -50.74
CA ASP A 5 8.95 -19.23 -50.51
C ASP A 5 8.50 -19.23 -49.03
N GLU A 6 8.02 -18.07 -48.62
CA GLU A 6 7.38 -17.73 -47.34
C GLU A 6 5.89 -18.06 -47.43
N GLN A 7 5.25 -18.51 -46.36
CA GLN A 7 3.78 -18.44 -46.27
C GLN A 7 3.30 -18.35 -44.82
N CYS A 8 2.94 -17.13 -44.42
CA CYS A 8 2.07 -16.83 -43.30
C CYS A 8 0.61 -17.17 -43.66
N GLY A 9 -0.03 -18.01 -42.86
CA GLY A 9 -1.47 -18.25 -42.92
C GLY A 9 -2.16 -17.69 -41.68
N CYS A 10 -2.84 -16.56 -41.82
CA CYS A 10 -3.84 -16.08 -40.86
C CYS A 10 -5.21 -16.67 -41.23
N GLY A 11 -5.85 -17.40 -40.31
CA GLY A 11 -7.22 -17.86 -40.44
C GLY A 11 -7.94 -17.74 -39.10
N GLY A 12 -8.87 -16.77 -38.99
CA GLY A 12 -9.71 -16.60 -37.83
C GLY A 12 -10.89 -17.58 -37.81
N HIS A 13 -11.35 -17.96 -36.61
CA HIS A 13 -12.66 -18.55 -36.38
C HIS A 13 -13.26 -17.98 -35.08
N HIS A 14 -14.41 -17.33 -35.22
CA HIS A 14 -15.36 -17.05 -34.14
C HIS A 14 -16.05 -18.34 -33.72
N HIS A 15 -16.21 -18.60 -32.41
CA HIS A 15 -17.32 -19.40 -31.88
C HIS A 15 -17.58 -19.10 -30.39
N GLY A 16 -18.83 -18.72 -30.08
CA GLY A 16 -19.59 -19.25 -28.93
C GLY A 16 -19.41 -18.60 -27.57
N CYS A 17 -20.37 -17.73 -27.19
CA CYS A 17 -20.64 -17.40 -25.79
C CYS A 17 -21.16 -18.64 -25.05
N GLY A 18 -20.56 -18.93 -23.90
CA GLY A 18 -21.04 -19.91 -22.93
C GLY A 18 -20.25 -19.77 -21.63
N HIS A 19 -20.75 -18.92 -20.72
CA HIS A 19 -20.30 -18.95 -19.33
C HIS A 19 -20.70 -20.30 -18.70
N PRO A 20 -19.82 -20.86 -17.88
CA PRO A 20 -20.21 -21.14 -16.51
C PRO A 20 -19.33 -20.36 -15.52
N ASP A 21 -20.01 -19.89 -14.48
CA ASP A 21 -19.49 -19.32 -13.24
C ASP A 21 -18.42 -20.25 -12.63
N HIS A 22 -17.18 -19.77 -12.54
CA HIS A 22 -16.10 -20.45 -11.82
C HIS A 22 -15.60 -19.55 -10.70
N PRO A 23 -15.45 -20.07 -9.46
CA PRO A 23 -14.86 -19.31 -8.37
C PRO A 23 -13.42 -18.96 -8.72
N HIS A 24 -13.08 -17.67 -8.63
CA HIS A 24 -11.71 -17.21 -8.77
C HIS A 24 -10.92 -17.61 -7.52
N ASP A 25 -10.34 -18.81 -7.56
CA ASP A 25 -9.22 -19.19 -6.72
C ASP A 25 -8.01 -18.38 -7.21
N HIS A 26 -7.47 -17.49 -6.37
CA HIS A 26 -6.25 -16.74 -6.66
C HIS A 26 -5.02 -17.66 -6.53
N GLY A 27 -4.97 -18.69 -7.37
CA GLY A 27 -3.78 -19.51 -7.57
C GLY A 27 -2.78 -18.75 -8.43
N GLU A 28 -1.82 -18.10 -7.77
CA GLU A 28 -0.38 -17.90 -8.06
C GLU A 28 0.16 -17.88 -9.52
N ASN A 29 -0.67 -17.68 -10.54
CA ASN A 29 -0.25 -17.73 -11.94
C ASN A 29 -0.79 -16.52 -12.69
N CYS A 30 -0.06 -15.40 -12.58
CA CYS A 30 -0.23 -14.27 -13.48
C CYS A 30 0.12 -14.73 -14.90
N GLY A 31 -0.75 -14.46 -15.88
CA GLY A 31 -0.67 -14.95 -17.27
C GLY A 31 0.49 -14.40 -18.11
N CYS A 32 1.64 -14.13 -17.50
CA CYS A 32 2.82 -13.57 -18.14
C CYS A 32 3.74 -14.64 -18.76
N GLY A 33 3.50 -15.94 -18.54
CA GLY A 33 4.29 -17.00 -19.20
C GLY A 33 5.72 -17.15 -18.66
N HIS A 34 6.01 -16.59 -17.49
CA HIS A 34 7.24 -16.83 -16.74
C HIS A 34 6.90 -17.23 -15.31
N ILE A 35 7.62 -18.22 -14.78
CA ILE A 35 7.53 -18.61 -13.36
C ILE A 35 8.19 -17.49 -12.56
N HIS A 36 7.40 -16.73 -11.82
CA HIS A 36 7.95 -15.91 -10.74
C HIS A 36 8.32 -16.86 -9.61
N ALA A 37 9.59 -17.24 -9.54
CA ALA A 37 10.10 -17.82 -8.31
C ALA A 37 9.80 -16.80 -7.20
N PRO A 38 9.20 -17.22 -6.06
CA PRO A 38 9.07 -16.31 -4.94
C PRO A 38 10.47 -15.84 -4.59
N ILE A 39 10.73 -14.53 -4.75
CA ILE A 39 11.99 -13.93 -4.30
C ILE A 39 12.04 -14.23 -2.81
N ALA A 40 12.95 -15.12 -2.41
CA ALA A 40 13.12 -15.44 -1.01
C ALA A 40 13.49 -14.14 -0.30
N ALA A 41 12.68 -13.75 0.68
CA ALA A 41 12.99 -12.56 1.45
C ALA A 41 14.40 -12.70 2.05
N PRO A 42 15.25 -11.66 1.96
CA PRO A 42 16.57 -11.70 2.58
C PRO A 42 16.44 -12.07 4.07
N GLU A 43 17.42 -12.77 4.61
CA GLU A 43 17.36 -13.29 5.99
C GLU A 43 16.98 -12.17 6.99
N GLY A 44 15.91 -12.38 7.76
CA GLY A 44 15.39 -11.40 8.71
C GLY A 44 14.35 -10.42 8.17
N MET A 45 14.01 -10.47 6.87
CA MET A 45 12.97 -9.64 6.26
C MET A 45 11.66 -10.43 6.09
N SER A 46 10.53 -9.80 6.44
CA SER A 46 9.22 -10.39 6.21
C SER A 46 8.77 -10.24 4.75
N SER A 47 7.85 -11.11 4.30
CA SER A 47 7.26 -11.00 2.96
C SER A 47 6.58 -9.66 2.69
N ILE A 48 5.97 -9.06 3.72
CA ILE A 48 5.30 -7.75 3.60
C ILE A 48 6.31 -6.63 3.40
N GLN A 49 7.43 -6.68 4.12
CA GLN A 49 8.50 -5.71 3.93
C GLN A 49 9.07 -5.78 2.52
N LEU A 50 9.30 -7.00 2.03
CA LEU A 50 9.76 -7.22 0.66
C LEU A 50 8.77 -6.68 -0.38
N ASP A 51 7.48 -7.01 -0.23
CA ASP A 51 6.41 -6.55 -1.12
C ASP A 51 6.30 -5.03 -1.18
N ILE A 52 6.44 -4.35 -0.04
CA ILE A 52 6.45 -2.88 0.03
C ILE A 52 7.65 -2.31 -0.74
N LEU A 53 8.85 -2.84 -0.52
CA LEU A 53 10.06 -2.35 -1.19
C LEU A 53 9.97 -2.54 -2.71
N LEU A 54 9.49 -3.71 -3.16
CA LEU A 54 9.27 -3.99 -4.58
C LEU A 54 8.18 -3.07 -5.17
N SER A 55 7.10 -2.81 -4.42
CA SER A 55 6.04 -1.88 -4.84
C SER A 55 6.57 -0.46 -4.98
N LEU A 56 7.42 0.00 -4.06
CA LEU A 56 8.07 1.30 -4.16
C LEU A 56 9.02 1.38 -5.35
N ARG A 57 9.79 0.32 -5.62
CA ARG A 57 10.67 0.28 -6.80
C ARG A 57 9.90 0.45 -8.11
N GLN A 58 8.72 -0.17 -8.20
CA GLN A 58 7.89 -0.09 -9.41
C GLN A 58 7.21 1.26 -9.57
N ARG A 59 6.81 1.91 -8.47
CA ARG A 59 5.95 3.12 -8.48
C ARG A 59 6.71 4.41 -8.18
N GLY A 60 7.95 4.31 -7.71
CA GLY A 60 8.77 5.41 -7.19
C GLY A 60 8.37 5.82 -5.78
N CYS A 61 7.09 6.18 -5.60
CA CYS A 61 6.55 6.58 -4.30
C CYS A 61 5.19 5.92 -4.02
N LEU A 62 4.85 5.76 -2.74
CA LEU A 62 3.53 5.32 -2.28
C LEU A 62 2.92 6.33 -1.31
N PRO A 63 1.58 6.40 -1.20
CA PRO A 63 0.93 7.23 -0.19
C PRO A 63 1.17 6.66 1.21
N VAL A 64 1.21 7.50 2.23
CA VAL A 64 1.11 7.08 3.64
C VAL A 64 0.19 8.05 4.36
N ALA A 65 -0.41 7.62 5.47
CA ALA A 65 -1.19 8.48 6.33
C ALA A 65 -0.84 8.28 7.81
N SER A 66 -1.14 9.29 8.62
CA SER A 66 -1.13 9.23 10.08
C SER A 66 -2.50 9.64 10.59
N PHE A 67 -3.03 8.85 11.53
CA PHE A 67 -4.27 9.17 12.22
C PHE A 67 -3.90 9.85 13.52
N SER A 68 -4.12 11.16 13.55
CA SER A 68 -3.70 12.06 14.62
C SER A 68 -4.90 12.70 15.30
N LEU A 69 -4.65 13.27 16.47
CA LEU A 69 -5.64 13.87 17.36
C LEU A 69 -5.17 15.26 17.73
N THR A 70 -6.07 16.24 17.70
CA THR A 70 -5.81 17.59 18.20
C THR A 70 -6.92 18.07 19.14
N LYS A 71 -6.64 19.18 19.84
CA LYS A 71 -7.62 19.90 20.66
C LYS A 71 -8.01 21.19 19.95
N ALA A 72 -9.31 21.46 19.79
CA ALA A 72 -9.80 22.66 19.11
C ALA A 72 -9.24 23.99 19.67
N ASP A 73 -9.08 24.07 20.99
CA ASP A 73 -8.60 25.26 21.70
C ASP A 73 -7.08 25.29 21.91
N ASP A 74 -6.38 24.22 21.55
CA ASP A 74 -4.93 24.09 21.75
C ASP A 74 -4.28 23.30 20.62
N SER A 75 -3.87 24.03 19.56
CA SER A 75 -3.16 23.47 18.41
C SER A 75 -1.80 22.85 18.74
N THR A 76 -1.21 23.15 19.91
CA THR A 76 0.04 22.52 20.35
C THR A 76 -0.18 21.13 20.93
N ARG A 77 -1.42 20.82 21.32
CA ARG A 77 -1.82 19.52 21.85
C ARG A 77 -2.16 18.58 20.70
N HIS A 78 -1.15 17.82 20.31
CA HIS A 78 -1.20 16.84 19.23
C HIS A 78 -0.79 15.45 19.73
N ALA A 79 -1.46 14.40 19.27
CA ALA A 79 -1.05 13.02 19.50
C ALA A 79 -1.32 12.14 18.28
N VAL A 80 -0.42 11.20 18.02
CA VAL A 80 -0.58 10.20 16.96
C VAL A 80 -1.25 8.97 17.55
N ALA A 81 -2.39 8.58 16.98
CA ALA A 81 -3.14 7.40 17.39
C ALA A 81 -2.75 6.15 16.59
N LEU A 82 -2.47 6.31 15.30
CA LEU A 82 -2.03 5.23 14.43
C LEU A 82 -1.16 5.78 13.30
N ALA A 83 0.12 5.39 13.29
CA ALA A 83 1.05 5.65 12.20
C ALA A 83 2.16 4.59 12.21
N PRO A 84 2.72 4.25 11.05
CA PRO A 84 2.26 4.61 9.71
C PRO A 84 1.01 3.82 9.28
N VAL A 85 0.15 4.45 8.47
CA VAL A 85 -1.01 3.81 7.85
C VAL A 85 -0.83 3.79 6.33
N TYR A 86 -0.78 2.59 5.78
CA TYR A 86 -0.87 2.35 4.34
C TYR A 86 -2.04 1.42 4.08
N LEU A 87 -2.95 1.85 3.20
CA LEU A 87 -4.12 1.07 2.80
C LEU A 87 -3.95 0.65 1.34
N SER A 88 -4.06 -0.64 1.08
CA SER A 88 -4.14 -1.17 -0.29
C SER A 88 -5.58 -1.27 -0.78
N ASP A 89 -6.53 -1.39 0.16
CA ASP A 89 -7.97 -1.37 -0.08
C ASP A 89 -8.69 -0.50 0.97
N PRO A 90 -9.75 0.25 0.63
CA PRO A 90 -10.51 1.04 1.61
C PRO A 90 -11.18 0.22 2.72
N ASN A 91 -11.36 -1.10 2.54
CA ASN A 91 -11.91 -2.02 3.55
C ASN A 91 -10.81 -2.78 4.31
N ASP A 92 -9.55 -2.37 4.20
CA ASP A 92 -8.46 -2.95 5.00
C ASP A 92 -8.78 -2.87 6.50
N SER A 93 -8.63 -4.01 7.18
CA SER A 93 -8.91 -4.11 8.61
C SER A 93 -7.87 -3.38 9.46
N MET A 94 -8.23 -3.04 10.70
CA MET A 94 -7.27 -2.46 11.66
C MET A 94 -6.07 -3.36 11.91
N GLU A 95 -6.27 -4.68 11.96
CA GLU A 95 -5.19 -5.65 12.15
C GLU A 95 -4.22 -5.63 10.97
N ARG A 96 -4.76 -5.60 9.74
CA ARG A 96 -3.95 -5.49 8.53
C ARG A 96 -3.16 -4.18 8.49
N ALA A 97 -3.83 -3.06 8.76
CA ALA A 97 -3.18 -1.74 8.82
C ALA A 97 -2.05 -1.70 9.85
N LYS A 98 -2.22 -2.30 11.04
CA LYS A 98 -1.16 -2.41 12.06
C LYS A 98 -0.01 -3.30 11.61
N GLN A 99 -0.30 -4.43 10.95
CA GLN A 99 0.72 -5.35 10.46
C GLN A 99 1.59 -4.70 9.38
N VAL A 100 0.96 -3.98 8.44
CA VAL A 100 1.66 -3.19 7.42
C VAL A 100 2.40 -2.02 8.05
N GLY A 101 1.78 -1.33 9.01
CA GLY A 101 2.41 -0.22 9.73
C GLY A 101 3.69 -0.64 10.45
N ASN A 102 3.67 -1.78 11.13
CA ASN A 102 4.87 -2.35 11.76
C ASN A 102 5.95 -2.72 10.75
N ALA A 103 5.58 -3.24 9.58
CA ALA A 103 6.51 -3.54 8.50
C ALA A 103 7.19 -2.26 7.98
N LEU A 104 6.41 -1.20 7.73
CA LEU A 104 6.90 0.12 7.32
C LEU A 104 7.85 0.72 8.36
N SER A 105 7.47 0.73 9.64
CA SER A 105 8.33 1.20 10.73
C SER A 105 9.63 0.38 10.80
N GLY A 106 9.57 -0.94 10.56
CA GLY A 106 10.76 -1.77 10.49
C GLY A 106 11.69 -1.38 9.33
N LEU A 107 11.13 -1.12 8.14
CA LEU A 107 11.89 -0.68 6.97
C LEU A 107 12.51 0.70 7.16
N GLU A 108 11.77 1.65 7.75
CA GLU A 108 12.29 2.98 8.08
C GLU A 108 13.44 2.88 9.09
N ASN A 109 13.30 2.06 10.15
CA ASN A 109 14.36 1.84 11.13
C ASN A 109 15.63 1.21 10.53
N MET A 110 15.48 0.41 9.46
CA MET A 110 16.60 -0.12 8.69
C MET A 110 17.15 0.87 7.64
N ASN A 111 16.62 2.09 7.60
CA ASN A 111 16.95 3.12 6.62
C ASN A 111 16.74 2.65 5.16
N LEU A 112 15.74 1.81 4.90
CA LEU A 112 15.42 1.30 3.55
C LEU A 112 14.33 2.13 2.84
N LEU A 113 13.53 2.86 3.60
CA LEU A 113 12.56 3.83 3.07
C LEU A 113 12.48 5.04 3.99
N THR A 114 11.93 6.12 3.47
CA THR A 114 11.56 7.31 4.25
C THR A 114 10.04 7.47 4.26
N LEU A 115 9.49 7.87 5.40
CA LEU A 115 8.11 8.33 5.53
C LEU A 115 8.11 9.84 5.75
N ASP A 116 7.40 10.58 4.91
CA ASP A 116 7.31 12.04 4.98
C ASP A 116 5.83 12.47 5.01
N TYR A 117 5.39 13.04 6.13
CA TYR A 117 4.01 13.50 6.34
C TYR A 117 3.79 14.99 6.04
N ASP A 118 4.84 15.71 5.60
CA ASP A 118 4.73 17.10 5.13
C ASP A 118 4.50 17.14 3.61
N ILE A 119 4.96 16.11 2.91
CA ILE A 119 4.91 16.02 1.44
C ILE A 119 3.95 14.92 0.99
N PRO A 120 2.64 15.21 0.80
CA PRO A 120 1.73 14.29 0.15
C PRO A 120 2.06 14.13 -1.35
N LEU A 121 1.70 12.98 -1.91
CA LEU A 121 1.82 12.69 -3.33
C LEU A 121 0.99 13.66 -4.17
N ARG A 122 1.65 14.32 -5.12
CA ARG A 122 0.99 15.22 -6.08
C ARG A 122 0.07 14.42 -7.00
N ASN A 123 -1.16 14.92 -7.19
CA ASN A 123 -2.21 14.28 -8.00
C ASN A 123 -2.72 12.92 -7.47
N TYR A 124 -2.46 12.61 -6.20
CA TYR A 124 -3.06 11.47 -5.52
C TYR A 124 -4.24 11.94 -4.66
N ALA A 125 -5.42 11.34 -4.82
CA ALA A 125 -6.64 11.84 -4.17
C ALA A 125 -6.77 11.44 -2.69
N TYR A 126 -6.04 10.38 -2.26
CA TYR A 126 -6.18 9.75 -0.95
C TYR A 126 -7.64 9.40 -0.61
N ALA A 127 -8.42 9.05 -1.64
CA ALA A 127 -9.84 8.79 -1.49
C ALA A 127 -10.06 7.56 -0.61
N GLU A 128 -9.25 6.53 -0.80
CA GLU A 128 -9.30 5.28 -0.03
C GLU A 128 -9.09 5.51 1.46
N TYR A 129 -8.24 6.47 1.85
CA TYR A 129 -8.05 6.81 3.27
C TYR A 129 -9.28 7.51 3.84
N LYS A 130 -9.78 8.53 3.14
CA LYS A 130 -10.92 9.35 3.59
C LYS A 130 -12.23 8.57 3.66
N THR A 131 -12.40 7.58 2.78
CA THR A 131 -13.60 6.72 2.73
C THR A 131 -13.39 5.37 3.40
N SER A 132 -12.24 5.11 4.02
CA SER A 132 -11.99 3.82 4.65
C SER A 132 -12.87 3.60 5.87
N GLU A 133 -13.25 2.34 6.09
CA GLU A 133 -13.95 1.93 7.32
C GLU A 133 -13.07 2.20 8.55
N LEU A 134 -11.75 2.05 8.41
CA LEU A 134 -10.79 2.30 9.47
C LEU A 134 -10.78 3.77 9.90
N TYR A 135 -10.76 4.70 8.94
CA TYR A 135 -10.81 6.13 9.25
C TYR A 135 -12.17 6.54 9.81
N ALA A 136 -13.27 6.01 9.28
CA ALA A 136 -14.61 6.24 9.83
C ALA A 136 -14.73 5.76 11.29
N PHE A 137 -14.18 4.57 11.61
CA PHE A 137 -14.12 4.04 12.96
C PHE A 137 -13.28 4.94 13.89
N PHE A 138 -12.12 5.41 13.41
CA PHE A 138 -11.28 6.34 14.15
C PHE A 138 -12.03 7.63 14.48
N VAL A 139 -12.62 8.29 13.48
CA VAL A 139 -13.40 9.53 13.66
C VAL A 139 -14.50 9.34 14.71
N LYS A 140 -15.25 8.24 14.62
CA LYS A 140 -16.30 7.93 15.59
C LYS A 140 -15.75 7.78 17.01
N THR A 141 -14.65 7.05 17.17
CA THR A 141 -13.99 6.84 18.47
C THR A 141 -13.55 8.17 19.10
N VAL A 142 -13.02 9.09 18.29
CA VAL A 142 -12.63 10.43 18.75
C VAL A 142 -13.83 11.26 19.18
N GLN A 143 -14.91 11.22 18.42
CA GLN A 143 -16.15 11.93 18.76
C GLN A 143 -16.78 11.38 20.06
N GLU A 144 -16.76 10.07 20.27
CA GLU A 144 -17.22 9.44 21.51
C GLU A 144 -16.33 9.81 22.71
N ALA A 145 -15.02 9.99 22.50
CA ALA A 145 -14.11 10.51 23.53
C ALA A 145 -14.39 11.99 23.82
N ALA A 146 -14.55 12.82 22.79
CA ALA A 146 -14.80 14.26 22.88
C ALA A 146 -16.07 14.61 23.65
N ALA A 147 -17.09 13.75 23.62
CA ALA A 147 -18.33 13.92 24.37
C ALA A 147 -18.15 13.86 25.91
N ARG A 148 -16.98 13.43 26.40
CA ARG A 148 -16.64 13.41 27.82
C ARG A 148 -16.09 14.78 28.24
N LEU A 149 -16.59 15.31 29.37
CA LEU A 149 -16.24 16.65 29.89
C LEU A 149 -14.73 16.87 30.11
N GLU A 150 -13.96 15.79 30.28
CA GLU A 150 -12.52 15.82 30.56
C GLU A 150 -11.66 15.38 29.36
N SER A 151 -12.19 15.43 28.13
CA SER A 151 -11.46 14.92 26.97
C SER A 151 -10.23 15.76 26.62
N THR A 152 -9.08 15.09 26.57
CA THR A 152 -7.78 15.66 26.18
C THR A 152 -7.72 16.02 24.69
N PHE A 153 -8.47 15.32 23.84
CA PHE A 153 -8.53 15.53 22.40
C PHE A 153 -9.98 15.50 21.90
N ASP A 154 -10.30 16.25 20.86
CA ASP A 154 -11.66 16.31 20.30
C ASP A 154 -11.74 16.41 18.78
N ILE A 155 -10.63 16.64 18.09
CA ILE A 155 -10.58 16.72 16.63
C ILE A 155 -9.76 15.54 16.08
N PRO A 156 -10.37 14.66 15.26
CA PRO A 156 -9.62 13.70 14.47
C PRO A 156 -8.93 14.41 13.30
N VAL A 157 -7.67 14.07 13.05
CA VAL A 157 -6.86 14.62 11.97
C VAL A 157 -6.33 13.47 11.12
N LEU A 158 -6.47 13.59 9.81
CA LEU A 158 -5.85 12.71 8.83
C LEU A 158 -4.67 13.44 8.20
N GLU A 159 -3.46 13.12 8.63
CA GLU A 159 -2.25 13.65 8.02
C GLU A 159 -1.85 12.77 6.84
N LEU A 160 -1.57 13.39 5.70
CA LEU A 160 -1.28 12.72 4.45
C LEU A 160 0.18 12.93 4.10
N GLY A 161 0.84 11.83 3.74
CA GLY A 161 2.23 11.83 3.41
C GLY A 161 2.55 10.96 2.21
N SER A 162 3.84 10.88 1.92
CA SER A 162 4.39 9.97 0.95
C SER A 162 5.50 9.13 1.56
N MET A 163 5.79 8.03 0.90
CA MET A 163 6.95 7.20 1.20
C MET A 163 7.71 6.88 -0.09
N ALA A 164 9.02 6.78 0.04
CA ALA A 164 9.95 6.50 -1.06
C ALA A 164 11.11 5.65 -0.54
N LEU A 165 11.79 4.94 -1.45
CA LEU A 165 13.01 4.23 -1.10
C LEU A 165 14.14 5.22 -0.79
N THR A 166 14.99 4.85 0.17
CA THR A 166 16.30 5.49 0.34
C THR A 166 17.30 4.94 -0.68
N GLU A 167 18.49 5.53 -0.75
CA GLU A 167 19.60 4.96 -1.52
C GLU A 167 19.94 3.51 -1.09
N GLU A 168 19.85 3.20 0.20
CA GLU A 168 20.10 1.84 0.71
C GLU A 168 18.97 0.88 0.33
N GLY A 169 17.71 1.34 0.38
CA GLY A 169 16.56 0.58 -0.11
C GLY A 169 16.66 0.25 -1.59
N GLU A 170 17.05 1.22 -2.40
CA GLU A 170 17.25 1.06 -3.85
C GLU A 170 18.34 0.00 -4.14
N LYS A 171 19.48 0.07 -3.45
CA LYS A 171 20.56 -0.92 -3.59
C LYS A 171 20.11 -2.32 -3.19
N LEU A 172 19.38 -2.43 -2.08
CA LEU A 172 18.87 -3.72 -1.61
C LEU A 172 17.92 -4.31 -2.65
N VAL A 173 16.97 -3.54 -3.16
CA VAL A 173 16.03 -4.03 -4.18
C VAL A 173 16.74 -4.40 -5.48
N ASP A 174 17.75 -3.62 -5.91
CA ASP A 174 18.54 -3.94 -7.11
C ASP A 174 19.32 -5.25 -6.98
N SER A 175 19.78 -5.59 -5.76
CA SER A 175 20.47 -6.85 -5.48
C SER A 175 19.58 -8.11 -5.48
N LEU A 176 18.26 -7.92 -5.53
CA LEU A 176 17.28 -9.03 -5.60
C LEU A 176 16.96 -9.47 -7.03
N HIS A 177 17.54 -8.81 -8.04
CA HIS A 177 17.45 -9.16 -9.46
C HIS A 177 18.63 -10.05 -9.91
#